data_AF-A0A2T0WV40-F1
#
_entry.id   AF-A0A2T0WV40-F1
#
_cell.length_a   1.000
_cell.length_b   1.000
_cell.length_c   1.000
_cell.angle_alpha   90.00
_cell.angle_beta   90.00
_cell.angle_gamma   90.00
#
_symmetry.space_group_name_H-M   'P 1'
#
loop_
_entity.id
_entity.type
_entity.pdbx_description
1 polymer ?
#
loop_
_entity_poly.entity_id
_entity_poly.type
_entity_poly.pdbx_seq_one_letter_code
_entity_poly.pdbx_strand_id
1 'polypeptide(L)'
;MFNYITTYFEKIYESAHNFKGLLIISLVNILTFQGLILFVEQYIFSEWHFALAFLIIFFFDTLSGSYIAYRTNTFSGQIFREKLMDKMIAYGSIIISFSVITKVIVDGSEFNAIRYFNLPFYSLFSLVEFRSIVLKWYIFKKWKWLGKLLKWIDKRKKFEIDDEL
;
A
#
# COMPACT_ATOMS: atom_id res chain seq x y z
N MET A 1 -2.80 62.40 -25.43
CA MET A 1 -1.73 62.04 -24.48
C MET A 1 -2.28 61.35 -23.23
N PHE A 2 -3.37 61.86 -22.62
CA PHE A 2 -3.99 61.26 -21.42
C PHE A 2 -4.46 59.81 -21.59
N ASN A 3 -5.11 59.46 -22.72
CA ASN A 3 -5.56 58.08 -22.98
C ASN A 3 -4.43 57.05 -23.09
N TYR A 4 -3.21 57.46 -23.43
CA TYR A 4 -2.09 56.52 -23.56
C TYR A 4 -1.51 56.14 -22.18
N ILE A 5 -1.57 57.09 -21.24
CA ILE A 5 -1.09 56.91 -19.87
C ILE A 5 -2.05 55.99 -19.11
N THR A 6 -3.36 56.18 -19.25
CA THR A 6 -4.37 55.35 -18.56
C THR A 6 -4.33 53.89 -19.02
N THR A 7 -4.21 53.62 -20.33
CA THR A 7 -4.09 52.25 -20.86
C THR A 7 -2.80 51.56 -20.40
N TYR A 8 -1.72 52.31 -20.18
CA TYR A 8 -0.47 51.74 -19.65
C TYR A 8 -0.60 51.32 -18.18
N PHE A 9 -1.27 52.13 -17.36
CA PHE A 9 -1.53 51.81 -15.96
C PHE A 9 -2.49 50.63 -15.78
N GLU A 10 -3.53 50.50 -16.62
CA GLU A 10 -4.43 49.34 -16.60
C GLU A 10 -3.69 48.03 -16.89
N LYS A 11 -2.79 48.02 -17.90
CA LYS A 11 -1.97 46.83 -18.22
C LYS A 11 -1.01 46.45 -17.10
N ILE A 12 -0.41 47.43 -16.41
CA ILE A 12 0.46 47.17 -15.26
C ILE A 12 -0.35 46.59 -14.09
N TYR A 13 -1.55 47.13 -13.84
CA TYR A 13 -2.42 46.63 -12.77
C TYR A 13 -2.90 45.20 -13.03
N GLU A 14 -3.32 44.89 -14.27
CA GLU A 14 -3.77 43.57 -14.67
C GLU A 14 -2.61 42.54 -14.65
N SER A 15 -1.42 42.95 -15.09
CA SER A 15 -0.20 42.14 -14.99
C SER A 15 0.17 41.85 -13.53
N ALA A 16 0.09 42.84 -12.64
CA ALA A 16 0.35 42.67 -11.21
C ALA A 16 -0.69 41.78 -10.51
N HIS A 17 -1.97 41.86 -10.90
CA HIS A 17 -3.03 40.99 -10.37
C HIS A 17 -2.82 39.54 -10.80
N ASN A 18 -2.50 39.31 -12.08
CA ASN A 18 -2.18 37.98 -12.61
C ASN A 18 -0.92 37.39 -11.98
N PHE A 19 0.11 38.22 -11.73
CA PHE A 19 1.33 37.79 -11.04
C PHE A 19 1.06 37.38 -9.59
N LYS A 20 0.24 38.12 -8.84
CA LYS A 20 -0.19 37.74 -7.48
C LYS A 20 -0.95 36.42 -7.47
N GLY A 21 -1.87 36.20 -8.40
CA GLY A 21 -2.59 34.94 -8.55
C GLY A 21 -1.65 33.75 -8.79
N LEU A 22 -0.67 33.92 -9.68
CA LEU A 22 0.31 32.89 -10.01
C LEU A 22 1.23 32.57 -8.82
N LEU A 23 1.63 33.58 -8.05
CA LEU A 23 2.39 33.39 -6.80
C LEU A 23 1.58 32.61 -5.76
N ILE A 24 0.30 32.92 -5.56
CA ILE A 24 -0.56 32.21 -4.60
C ILE A 24 -0.72 30.74 -4.99
N ILE A 25 -0.99 30.45 -6.27
CA ILE A 25 -1.10 29.07 -6.78
C ILE A 25 0.23 28.31 -6.57
N SER A 26 1.36 28.96 -6.85
CA SER A 26 2.67 28.34 -6.64
C SER A 26 2.95 28.02 -5.16
N LEU A 27 2.60 28.93 -4.24
CA LEU A 27 2.76 28.74 -2.80
C LEU A 27 1.86 27.61 -2.28
N VAL A 28 0.61 27.54 -2.72
CA VAL A 28 -0.31 26.45 -2.35
C VAL A 28 0.23 25.10 -2.83
N ASN A 29 0.75 25.03 -4.06
CA ASN A 29 1.34 23.80 -4.57
C ASN A 29 2.60 23.40 -3.79
N ILE A 30 3.48 24.34 -3.45
CA ILE A 30 4.68 24.07 -2.64
C ILE A 30 4.29 23.57 -1.24
N LEU A 31 3.33 24.21 -0.58
CA LEU A 31 2.86 23.80 0.75
C LEU A 31 2.20 22.42 0.71
N THR A 32 1.39 22.15 -0.32
CA THR A 32 0.76 20.84 -0.50
C THR A 32 1.82 19.75 -0.75
N PHE A 33 2.80 20.04 -1.61
CA PHE A 33 3.88 19.12 -1.91
C PHE A 33 4.79 18.87 -0.70
N GLN A 34 5.11 19.91 0.07
CA GLN A 34 5.88 19.80 1.30
C GLN A 34 5.12 19.00 2.38
N GLY A 35 3.81 19.22 2.51
CA GLY A 35 2.95 18.43 3.38
C GLY A 35 2.92 16.94 2.98
N LEU A 36 2.88 16.65 1.68
CA LEU A 36 2.98 15.29 1.16
C LEU A 36 4.34 14.65 1.48
N ILE A 37 5.45 15.38 1.31
CA ILE A 37 6.78 14.86 1.63
C ILE A 37 6.89 14.54 3.13
N LEU A 38 6.48 15.47 4.00
CA LEU A 38 6.51 15.25 5.45
C LEU A 38 5.61 14.09 5.87
N PHE A 39 4.47 13.91 5.20
CA PHE A 39 3.61 12.76 5.39
C PHE A 39 4.30 11.44 4.98
N VAL A 40 4.94 11.40 3.81
CA VAL A 40 5.70 10.22 3.36
C VAL A 40 6.84 9.92 4.34
N GLU A 41 7.57 10.94 4.78
CA GLU A 41 8.69 10.76 5.68
C GLU A 41 8.28 10.26 7.06
N GLN A 42 7.25 10.88 7.63
CA GLN A 42 6.79 10.51 8.95
C GLN A 42 6.05 9.17 8.95
N TYR A 43 5.21 8.88 7.95
CA TYR A 43 4.31 7.72 8.01
C TYR A 43 4.76 6.54 7.14
N ILE A 44 5.52 6.75 6.06
CA ILE A 44 5.99 5.69 5.16
C ILE A 44 7.42 5.27 5.49
N PHE A 45 8.34 6.21 5.71
CA PHE A 45 9.75 5.88 5.93
C PHE A 45 10.07 5.34 7.34
N SER A 46 9.30 5.66 8.38
CA SER A 46 9.55 5.10 9.73
C SER A 46 9.38 3.59 9.81
N GLU A 47 8.52 3.03 8.96
CA GLU A 47 8.18 1.61 8.95
C GLU A 47 8.92 0.85 7.85
N TRP A 48 10.12 1.31 7.44
CA TRP A 48 10.85 0.68 6.33
C TRP A 48 11.07 -0.82 6.50
N HIS A 49 11.31 -1.27 7.74
CA HIS A 49 11.44 -2.69 8.08
C HIS A 49 10.13 -3.46 7.81
N PHE A 50 8.98 -2.84 8.06
CA PHE A 50 7.68 -3.42 7.72
C PHE A 50 7.48 -3.51 6.21
N ALA A 51 7.71 -2.40 5.51
CA ALA A 51 7.56 -2.35 4.07
C ALA A 51 8.45 -3.39 3.38
N LEU A 52 9.67 -3.60 3.89
CA LEU A 52 10.61 -4.58 3.39
C LEU A 52 10.18 -6.02 3.70
N ALA A 53 9.76 -6.32 4.93
CA ALA A 53 9.21 -7.63 5.29
C ALA A 53 7.95 -7.97 4.46
N PHE A 54 7.09 -6.98 4.27
CA PHE A 54 5.91 -7.06 3.41
C PHE A 54 6.31 -7.37 1.95
N LEU A 55 7.26 -6.62 1.40
CA LEU A 55 7.73 -6.79 0.03
C LEU A 55 8.30 -8.20 -0.19
N ILE A 56 9.05 -8.75 0.76
CA ILE A 56 9.53 -10.13 0.71
C ILE A 56 8.37 -11.13 0.61
N ILE A 57 7.39 -11.02 1.52
CA ILE A 57 6.23 -11.94 1.54
C ILE A 57 5.42 -11.82 0.25
N PHE A 58 5.20 -10.59 -0.21
CA PHE A 58 4.52 -10.29 -1.46
C PHE A 58 5.23 -10.93 -2.66
N PHE A 59 6.56 -10.86 -2.72
CA PHE A 59 7.34 -11.54 -3.75
C PHE A 59 7.17 -13.05 -3.68
N PHE A 60 7.24 -13.66 -2.50
CA PHE A 60 7.05 -15.12 -2.36
C PHE A 60 5.66 -15.58 -2.78
N ASP A 61 4.59 -14.88 -2.39
CA ASP A 61 3.23 -15.26 -2.77
C ASP A 61 2.96 -15.04 -4.27
N THR A 62 3.52 -13.96 -4.82
CA THR A 62 3.42 -13.65 -6.26
C THR A 62 4.19 -14.66 -7.10
N LEU A 63 5.43 -14.98 -6.74
CA LEU A 63 6.24 -15.99 -7.42
C LEU A 63 5.61 -17.38 -7.31
N SER A 64 5.11 -17.76 -6.14
CA SER A 64 4.41 -19.04 -5.94
C SER A 64 3.16 -19.14 -6.81
N GLY A 65 2.33 -18.09 -6.83
CA GLY A 65 1.13 -18.04 -7.67
C GLY A 65 1.44 -18.09 -9.16
N SER A 66 2.43 -17.31 -9.61
CA SER A 66 2.88 -17.30 -11.00
C SER A 66 3.47 -18.64 -11.43
N TYR A 67 4.28 -19.26 -10.57
CA TYR A 67 4.85 -20.59 -10.85
C TYR A 67 3.76 -21.64 -11.00
N ILE A 68 2.76 -21.67 -10.10
CA ILE A 68 1.64 -22.59 -10.20
C ILE A 68 0.86 -22.35 -11.49
N ALA A 69 0.49 -21.10 -11.78
CA ALA A 69 -0.25 -20.74 -13.00
C ALA A 69 0.50 -21.10 -14.28
N TYR A 70 1.83 -20.91 -14.28
CA TYR A 70 2.70 -21.35 -15.38
C TYR A 70 2.68 -22.87 -15.54
N ARG A 71 2.80 -23.62 -14.44
CA ARG A 71 2.77 -25.10 -14.46
C ARG A 71 1.40 -25.68 -14.85
N THR A 72 0.32 -24.96 -14.60
CA THR A 72 -1.05 -25.36 -14.99
C THR A 72 -1.48 -24.81 -16.35
N ASN A 73 -0.59 -24.13 -17.10
CA ASN A 73 -0.89 -23.47 -18.37
C ASN A 73 -2.05 -22.45 -18.32
N THR A 74 -2.28 -21.86 -17.15
CA THR A 74 -3.31 -20.82 -16.93
C THR A 74 -2.71 -19.43 -16.76
N PHE A 75 -1.40 -19.29 -17.00
CA PHE A 75 -0.72 -18.02 -16.88
C PHE A 75 -1.15 -17.05 -18.00
N SER A 76 -1.61 -15.87 -17.60
CA SER A 76 -1.87 -14.74 -18.48
C SER A 76 -1.21 -13.50 -17.91
N GLY A 77 -0.42 -12.80 -18.72
CA GLY A 77 0.27 -11.58 -18.30
C GLY A 77 -0.70 -10.47 -17.87
N GLN A 78 -1.88 -10.41 -18.50
CA GLN A 78 -2.92 -9.47 -18.10
C GLN A 78 -3.44 -9.78 -16.69
N ILE A 79 -3.82 -11.03 -16.44
CA ILE A 79 -4.31 -11.49 -15.12
C ILE A 79 -3.23 -11.32 -14.06
N PHE A 80 -1.97 -11.60 -14.40
CA PHE A 80 -0.83 -11.38 -13.51
C PHE A 80 -0.72 -9.90 -13.10
N ARG A 81 -0.76 -8.99 -14.06
CA ARG A 81 -0.67 -7.54 -13.80
C ARG A 81 -1.83 -7.05 -12.94
N GLU A 82 -3.07 -7.43 -13.27
CA GLU A 82 -4.27 -7.05 -12.52
C GLU A 82 -4.17 -7.53 -11.06
N LYS A 83 -3.89 -8.82 -10.84
CA LYS A 83 -3.74 -9.38 -9.49
C LYS A 83 -2.58 -8.76 -8.70
N LEU A 84 -1.51 -8.38 -9.39
CA LEU A 84 -0.36 -7.71 -8.79
C LEU A 84 -0.75 -6.31 -8.32
N MET A 85 -1.44 -5.54 -9.16
CA MET A 85 -1.93 -4.20 -8.81
C MET A 85 -2.94 -4.22 -7.67
N ASP A 86 -3.94 -5.13 -7.73
CA ASP A 86 -4.96 -5.26 -6.69
C ASP A 86 -4.33 -5.51 -5.32
N LYS A 87 -3.32 -6.39 -5.28
CA LYS A 87 -2.55 -6.64 -4.06
C LYS A 87 -1.76 -5.43 -3.62
N MET A 88 -1.00 -4.78 -4.50
CA MET A 88 -0.23 -3.59 -4.12
C MET A 88 -1.14 -2.50 -3.52
N ILE A 89 -2.33 -2.30 -4.08
CA ILE A 89 -3.33 -1.36 -3.56
C ILE A 89 -3.85 -1.82 -2.20
N ALA A 90 -4.26 -3.08 -2.07
CA ALA A 90 -4.78 -3.63 -0.81
C ALA A 90 -3.74 -3.49 0.30
N TYR A 91 -2.49 -3.89 0.06
CA TYR A 91 -1.44 -3.81 1.06
C TYR A 91 -0.97 -2.39 1.35
N GLY A 92 -0.84 -1.55 0.32
CA GLY A 92 -0.52 -0.14 0.48
C GLY A 92 -1.55 0.57 1.35
N SER A 93 -2.84 0.32 1.12
CA SER A 93 -3.91 0.89 1.94
C SER A 93 -3.86 0.41 3.41
N ILE A 94 -3.54 -0.87 3.65
CA ILE A 94 -3.36 -1.42 4.99
C ILE A 94 -2.18 -0.76 5.71
N ILE A 95 -1.03 -0.62 5.05
CA ILE A 95 0.17 0.02 5.62
C ILE A 95 -0.11 1.47 5.99
N ILE A 96 -0.72 2.23 5.08
CA ILE A 96 -1.07 3.64 5.30
C ILE A 96 -2.07 3.75 6.46
N SER A 97 -3.14 2.95 6.44
CA SER A 97 -4.16 2.98 7.49
C SER A 97 -3.59 2.61 8.86
N PHE A 98 -2.75 1.57 8.91
CA PHE A 98 -2.08 1.17 10.14
C PHE A 98 -1.16 2.28 10.66
N SER A 99 -0.35 2.89 9.80
CA SER A 99 0.55 3.99 10.17
C SER A 99 -0.22 5.21 10.71
N VAL A 100 -1.33 5.58 10.07
CA VAL A 100 -2.20 6.69 10.53
C VAL A 100 -2.82 6.40 11.89
N ILE A 101 -3.33 5.18 12.12
CA ILE A 101 -3.99 4.81 13.39
C ILE A 101 -2.98 4.77 14.55
N THR A 102 -1.75 4.36 14.27
CA THR A 102 -0.77 4.04 15.31
C THR A 102 0.20 5.18 15.61
N LYS A 103 0.26 6.20 14.74
CA LYS A 103 0.97 7.46 14.98
C LYS A 103 -0.01 8.57 15.30
N VAL A 104 -0.28 8.74 16.59
CA VAL A 104 -0.95 9.93 17.11
C VAL A 104 0.11 10.78 17.80
N ILE A 105 0.34 11.98 17.28
CA ILE A 105 1.21 12.96 17.95
C ILE A 105 0.42 13.48 19.16
N VAL A 106 0.83 13.09 20.37
CA VAL A 106 0.23 13.56 21.63
C VAL A 106 1.26 14.46 22.32
N ASP A 107 0.92 15.75 22.47
CA ASP A 107 1.71 16.75 23.21
C ASP A 107 3.20 16.83 22.82
N GLY A 108 3.51 16.85 21.53
CA GLY A 108 4.88 17.05 21.04
C GLY A 108 5.85 15.89 21.32
N SER A 109 5.36 14.80 21.93
CA SER A 109 6.09 13.55 22.08
C SER A 109 5.53 12.52 21.10
N GLU A 110 6.40 11.84 20.36
CA GLU A 110 5.98 10.74 19.50
C GLU A 110 5.58 9.55 20.38
N PHE A 111 4.30 9.45 20.72
CA PHE A 111 3.77 8.23 21.33
C PHE A 111 3.68 7.14 20.25
N ASN A 112 4.78 6.40 20.09
CA ASN A 112 4.93 5.42 19.03
C ASN A 112 4.31 4.07 19.45
N ALA A 113 2.97 4.03 19.55
CA ALA A 113 2.20 2.82 19.85
C ALA A 113 2.50 1.67 18.86
N ILE A 114 2.90 2.04 17.64
CA ILE A 114 3.56 1.20 16.62
C ILE A 114 4.53 0.21 17.23
N ARG A 115 5.43 0.63 18.11
CA ARG A 115 6.49 -0.26 18.60
C ARG A 115 5.93 -1.48 19.34
N TYR A 116 4.75 -1.35 19.95
CA TYR A 116 4.07 -2.42 20.68
C TYR A 116 3.09 -3.21 19.80
N PHE A 117 2.45 -2.56 18.82
CA PHE A 117 1.48 -3.21 17.92
C PHE A 117 2.07 -3.78 16.63
N ASN A 118 3.33 -3.44 16.31
CA ASN A 118 4.03 -3.93 15.12
C ASN A 118 4.15 -5.46 15.12
N LEU A 119 4.61 -6.06 16.23
CA LEU A 119 4.84 -7.51 16.28
C LEU A 119 3.54 -8.33 16.12
N PRO A 120 2.43 -8.03 16.84
CA PRO A 120 1.15 -8.72 16.63
C PRO A 120 0.59 -8.50 15.22
N PHE A 121 0.72 -7.30 14.67
CA PHE A 121 0.21 -7.00 13.34
C PHE A 121 1.00 -7.74 12.25
N TYR A 122 2.33 -7.72 12.32
CA TYR A 122 3.19 -8.42 11.37
C TYR A 122 3.03 -9.93 11.44
N SER A 123 2.86 -10.48 12.64
CA SER A 123 2.65 -11.92 12.82
C SER A 123 1.29 -12.36 12.26
N LEU A 124 0.20 -11.62 12.52
CA LEU A 124 -1.11 -11.87 11.92
C LEU A 124 -1.06 -11.81 10.40
N PHE A 125 -0.43 -10.77 9.87
CA PHE A 125 -0.28 -10.60 8.44
C PHE A 125 0.53 -11.73 7.79
N SER A 126 1.69 -12.05 8.36
CA SER A 126 2.53 -13.15 7.88
C SER A 126 1.82 -14.50 7.92
N LEU A 127 0.97 -14.74 8.94
CA LEU A 127 0.16 -15.95 9.04
C LEU A 127 -0.90 -16.03 7.93
N VAL A 128 -1.55 -14.92 7.59
CA VAL A 128 -2.54 -14.87 6.50
C VAL A 128 -1.89 -15.18 5.15
N GLU A 129 -0.74 -14.58 4.88
CA GLU A 129 0.00 -14.81 3.63
C GLU A 129 0.60 -16.22 3.57
N PHE A 130 1.19 -16.69 4.66
CA PHE A 130 1.68 -18.06 4.75
C PHE A 130 0.54 -19.06 4.50
N ARG A 131 -0.65 -18.84 5.09
CA ARG A 131 -1.84 -19.65 4.82
C ARG A 131 -2.22 -19.61 3.33
N SER A 132 -2.21 -18.44 2.70
CA SER A 132 -2.50 -18.28 1.26
C SER A 132 -1.54 -19.11 0.40
N ILE A 133 -0.24 -19.04 0.67
CA ILE A 133 0.79 -19.82 -0.02
C ILE A 133 0.56 -21.32 0.18
N VAL A 134 0.41 -21.77 1.43
CA VAL A 134 0.16 -23.17 1.79
C VAL A 134 -1.08 -23.71 1.09
N LEU A 135 -2.16 -22.93 1.04
CA LEU A 135 -3.41 -23.32 0.38
C LEU A 135 -3.22 -23.52 -1.12
N LYS A 136 -2.55 -22.58 -1.80
CA LYS A 136 -2.25 -22.70 -3.24
C LYS A 136 -1.41 -23.95 -3.54
N TRP A 137 -0.37 -24.19 -2.73
CA TRP A 137 0.49 -25.37 -2.86
C TRP A 137 -0.26 -26.67 -2.58
N TYR A 138 -1.16 -26.67 -1.60
CA TYR A 138 -2.02 -27.81 -1.32
C TYR A 138 -2.94 -28.11 -2.51
N ILE A 139 -3.60 -27.11 -3.09
CA ILE A 139 -4.46 -27.29 -4.28
C ILE A 139 -3.64 -27.85 -5.45
N PHE A 140 -2.41 -27.35 -5.64
CA PHE A 140 -1.56 -27.76 -6.76
C PHE A 140 -0.99 -29.19 -6.64
N LYS A 141 -0.49 -29.57 -5.45
CA LYS A 141 0.24 -30.85 -5.24
C LYS A 141 -0.54 -31.88 -4.42
N LYS A 142 -1.66 -31.51 -3.79
CA LYS A 142 -2.46 -32.31 -2.84
C LYS A 142 -1.61 -33.03 -1.77
N TRP A 143 -0.55 -32.40 -1.28
CA TRP A 143 0.31 -33.01 -0.26
C TRP A 143 -0.42 -33.21 1.07
N LYS A 144 -0.46 -34.47 1.55
CA LYS A 144 -1.16 -34.86 2.79
C LYS A 144 -0.70 -34.06 4.01
N TRP A 145 0.58 -33.70 4.10
CA TRP A 145 1.11 -32.92 5.22
C TRP A 145 0.65 -31.45 5.19
N LEU A 146 0.54 -30.83 4.02
CA LEU A 146 -0.04 -29.48 3.87
C LEU A 146 -1.52 -29.47 4.27
N GLY A 147 -2.26 -30.53 3.92
CA GLY A 147 -3.66 -30.69 4.36
C GLY A 147 -3.80 -30.79 5.89
N LYS A 148 -2.91 -31.52 6.57
CA LYS A 148 -2.87 -31.55 8.05
C LYS A 148 -2.55 -30.17 8.64
N LEU A 149 -1.60 -29.46 8.02
CA LEU A 149 -1.20 -28.12 8.45
C LEU A 149 -2.34 -27.11 8.27
N LEU A 150 -3.06 -27.14 7.14
CA LEU A 150 -4.26 -26.33 6.92
C LEU A 150 -5.37 -26.65 7.92
N LYS A 151 -5.63 -27.92 8.23
CA LYS A 151 -6.62 -28.31 9.26
C LYS A 151 -6.26 -27.79 10.65
N TRP A 152 -4.96 -27.73 10.96
CA TRP A 152 -4.48 -27.19 12.23
C TRP A 152 -4.64 -25.66 12.30
N ILE A 153 -4.31 -24.96 11.21
CA ILE A 153 -4.49 -23.51 11.08
C ILE A 153 -5.98 -23.14 11.10
N ASP A 154 -6.84 -23.91 10.42
CA ASP A 154 -8.22 -23.55 10.12
C ASP A 154 -9.23 -24.38 10.95
N LYS A 155 -8.92 -24.57 12.24
CA LYS A 155 -9.71 -25.37 13.20
C LYS A 155 -11.21 -25.01 13.27
N ARG A 156 -11.63 -23.92 12.61
CA ARG A 156 -13.00 -23.37 12.57
C ARG A 156 -13.76 -23.52 11.25
N LYS A 157 -13.16 -23.99 10.15
CA LYS A 157 -13.91 -24.35 8.94
C LYS A 157 -13.76 -25.84 8.67
N LYS A 158 -14.87 -26.57 8.72
CA LYS A 158 -14.99 -27.84 7.99
C LYS A 158 -14.75 -27.49 6.52
N PHE A 159 -13.51 -27.63 6.06
CA PHE A 159 -13.29 -27.73 4.64
C PHE A 159 -13.95 -29.03 4.21
N GLU A 160 -15.15 -28.93 3.66
CA GLU A 160 -15.61 -29.84 2.60
C GLU A 160 -14.63 -29.61 1.45
N ILE A 161 -13.45 -30.21 1.58
CA ILE A 161 -12.61 -30.49 0.43
C ILE A 161 -13.36 -31.67 -0.17
N ASP A 162 -14.19 -31.40 -1.18
CA ASP A 162 -14.74 -32.47 -1.99
C ASP A 162 -13.56 -33.29 -2.48
N ASP A 163 -13.45 -34.51 -1.96
CA ASP A 163 -12.48 -35.52 -2.40
C ASP A 163 -12.81 -36.03 -3.81
N GLU A 164 -13.80 -35.44 -4.48
CA GLU A 164 -14.17 -35.67 -5.88
C GLU A 164 -13.46 -34.66 -6.79
N LEU A 165 -12.19 -34.93 -7.11
CA LEU A 165 -11.52 -34.52 -8.37
C LEU A 165 -10.14 -35.17 -8.48
#